data_AF-A0A1P8EG87-F1
#
_entry.id   AF-A0A1P8EG87-F1
#
_cell.length_a   1.000
_cell.length_b   1.000
_cell.length_c   1.000
_cell.angle_alpha   90.00
_cell.angle_beta   90.00
_cell.angle_gamma   90.00
#
_symmetry.space_group_name_H-M   'P 1'
#
loop_
_entity.id
_entity.type
_entity.pdbx_description
1 polymer ?
#
loop_
_entity_poly.entity_id
_entity_poly.type
_entity_poly.pdbx_seq_one_letter_code
_entity_poly.pdbx_strand_id
1 'polypeptide(L)'
;MGRYYIKKNDLYLKVDTDPELNGYYDYDGTEDLYLDMSQLISSNVRYSWVKNKDDAKWFGDSQSAHYYLIKKRKKKFFEGAKVV
;
A
#
# COMPACT_ATOMS: atom_id res chain seq x y z
N MET A 1 -23.28 -8.06 3.11
CA MET A 1 -21.89 -7.82 3.52
C MET A 1 -21.50 -6.42 3.04
N GLY A 2 -20.98 -5.57 3.93
CA GLY A 2 -20.54 -4.22 3.57
C GLY A 2 -19.15 -4.23 2.92
N ARG A 3 -18.85 -3.24 2.08
CA ARG A 3 -17.48 -2.98 1.62
C ARG A 3 -16.88 -1.90 2.52
N TYR A 4 -15.75 -2.22 3.15
CA TYR A 4 -14.99 -1.28 3.96
C TYR A 4 -13.75 -0.85 3.20
N TYR A 5 -13.36 0.41 3.37
CA TYR A 5 -12.23 1.01 2.67
C TYR A 5 -11.29 1.68 3.66
N ILE A 6 -10.07 1.94 3.22
CA ILE A 6 -9.15 2.83 3.93
C ILE A 6 -9.14 4.16 3.19
N LYS A 7 -9.44 5.23 3.91
CA LYS A 7 -9.53 6.60 3.39
C LYS A 7 -8.55 7.52 4.11
N LYS A 8 -7.90 8.41 3.37
CA LYS A 8 -7.11 9.53 3.90
C LYS A 8 -7.62 10.80 3.23
N ASN A 9 -8.10 11.74 4.04
CA ASN A 9 -8.83 12.92 3.55
C ASN A 9 -10.03 12.50 2.69
N ASP A 10 -10.01 12.84 1.39
CA ASP A 10 -11.00 12.49 0.37
C ASP A 10 -10.54 11.44 -0.65
N LEU A 11 -9.46 10.71 -0.33
CA LEU A 11 -8.90 9.69 -1.19
C LEU A 11 -8.96 8.31 -0.54
N TYR A 12 -9.16 7.29 -1.35
CA TYR A 12 -9.20 5.88 -0.98
C TYR A 12 -7.89 5.19 -1.31
N LEU A 13 -7.53 4.20 -0.50
CA LEU A 13 -6.33 3.41 -0.71
C LEU A 13 -6.50 2.50 -1.92
N LYS A 14 -5.64 2.65 -2.93
CA LYS A 14 -5.44 1.68 -4.00
C LYS A 14 -4.18 0.88 -3.73
N VAL A 15 -4.25 -0.41 -4.03
CA VAL A 15 -3.16 -1.36 -3.88
C VAL A 15 -3.02 -2.08 -5.21
N ASP A 16 -1.93 -1.79 -5.91
CA ASP A 16 -1.57 -2.43 -7.16
C ASP A 16 -0.50 -3.49 -6.89
N THR A 17 -0.61 -4.64 -7.56
CA THR A 17 0.38 -5.71 -7.48
C THR A 17 0.95 -5.90 -8.87
N ASP A 18 2.26 -5.72 -9.03
CA ASP A 18 2.95 -5.85 -10.31
C ASP A 18 3.73 -7.18 -10.35
N PRO A 19 3.20 -8.22 -11.02
CA PRO A 19 3.84 -9.52 -11.06
C PRO A 19 5.18 -9.52 -11.81
N GLU A 20 5.49 -8.53 -12.65
CA GLU A 20 6.74 -8.46 -13.42
C GLU A 20 7.93 -7.98 -12.59
N LEU A 21 7.67 -7.38 -11.41
CA LEU A 21 8.71 -7.02 -10.43
C LEU A 21 9.20 -8.22 -9.59
N ASN A 22 8.67 -9.42 -9.82
CA ASN A 22 9.21 -10.66 -9.25
C ASN A 22 10.46 -11.12 -10.02
N GLY A 23 11.64 -10.62 -9.63
CA GLY A 23 12.90 -11.33 -9.92
C GLY A 23 14.03 -10.55 -10.60
N TYR A 24 14.06 -9.21 -10.54
CA TYR A 24 15.00 -8.42 -11.35
C TYR A 24 16.00 -7.55 -10.60
N TYR A 25 16.42 -7.91 -9.37
CA TYR A 25 17.56 -7.22 -8.75
C TYR A 25 18.40 -8.21 -7.92
N ASP A 26 19.28 -8.93 -8.63
CA ASP A 26 20.52 -9.44 -8.05
C ASP A 26 21.54 -8.30 -8.20
N TYR A 27 21.95 -7.72 -7.07
CA TYR A 27 22.64 -6.44 -6.99
C TYR A 27 24.15 -6.68 -7.12
N ASP A 28 24.70 -6.55 -8.32
CA ASP A 28 26.13 -6.26 -8.49
C ASP A 28 26.30 -4.77 -8.76
N GLY A 29 27.16 -4.15 -7.95
CA GLY A 29 27.15 -2.72 -7.72
C GLY A 29 27.40 -1.89 -8.97
N THR A 30 26.62 -0.83 -9.14
CA THR A 30 27.07 0.48 -9.64
C THR A 30 25.94 1.49 -9.49
N GLU A 31 26.21 2.45 -8.60
CA GLU A 31 25.97 3.90 -8.70
C GLU A 31 24.61 4.43 -9.22
N ASP A 32 24.05 5.36 -8.43
CA ASP A 32 22.99 6.32 -8.77
C ASP A 32 21.50 5.96 -8.65
N LEU A 33 21.09 5.29 -7.57
CA LEU A 33 19.76 5.54 -7.00
C LEU A 33 19.81 5.74 -5.50
N TYR A 34 19.43 6.94 -5.05
CA TYR A 34 19.04 7.26 -3.66
C TYR A 34 17.77 6.47 -3.27
N LEU A 35 17.84 5.15 -3.27
CA LEU A 35 16.82 4.25 -2.73
C LEU A 35 17.16 4.03 -1.26
N ASP A 36 16.45 4.75 -0.39
CA ASP A 36 16.45 4.60 1.06
C ASP A 36 16.36 3.09 1.44
N MET A 37 17.43 2.57 2.04
CA MET A 37 17.64 1.15 2.36
C MET A 37 16.64 0.57 3.38
N SER A 38 15.62 1.32 3.81
CA SER A 38 14.46 0.81 4.57
C SER A 38 13.43 0.04 3.71
N GLN A 39 13.70 -0.11 2.41
CA GLN A 39 12.75 -0.59 1.39
C GLN A 39 12.89 -2.05 0.94
N LEU A 40 13.69 -2.89 1.62
CA LEU A 40 13.80 -4.31 1.29
C LEU A 40 12.99 -5.19 2.24
N ILE A 41 11.69 -5.31 1.95
CA ILE A 41 10.86 -6.47 2.30
C ILE A 41 9.95 -6.68 1.08
N SER A 42 10.17 -7.76 0.32
CA SER A 42 9.37 -8.24 -0.82
C SER A 42 8.11 -7.41 -1.09
N SER A 43 8.09 -6.58 -2.14
CA SER A 43 6.92 -5.75 -2.38
C SER A 43 6.80 -5.37 -3.84
N ASN A 44 6.36 -6.33 -4.65
CA ASN A 44 5.61 -6.08 -5.89
C ASN A 44 4.31 -5.27 -5.68
N VAL A 45 4.09 -4.74 -4.47
CA VAL A 45 2.91 -4.00 -4.05
C VAL A 45 3.20 -2.51 -4.08
N ARG A 46 2.45 -1.76 -4.89
CA ARG A 46 2.44 -0.30 -4.91
C ARG A 46 1.18 0.23 -4.23
N TYR A 47 1.34 1.29 -3.44
CA TYR A 47 0.24 1.96 -2.74
C TYR A 47 0.02 3.34 -3.33
N SER A 48 -1.22 3.69 -3.59
CA SER A 48 -1.60 5.02 -4.07
C SER A 48 -2.93 5.47 -3.45
N TRP A 49 -3.22 6.76 -3.55
CA TRP A 49 -4.45 7.37 -3.06
C TRP A 49 -5.29 7.83 -4.26
N VAL A 50 -6.50 7.30 -4.40
CA VAL A 50 -7.39 7.54 -5.56
C VAL A 50 -8.72 8.14 -5.12
N LYS A 51 -9.33 8.99 -5.97
CA LYS A 51 -10.66 9.56 -5.68
C LYS A 51 -11.78 8.55 -5.87
N ASN A 52 -11.64 7.66 -6.83
CA ASN A 52 -12.65 6.67 -7.17
C ASN A 52 -12.59 5.48 -6.20
N LYS A 53 -13.71 5.18 -5.54
CA LYS A 53 -13.82 4.04 -4.63
C LYS A 53 -13.78 2.68 -5.35
N ASP A 54 -14.14 2.64 -6.63
CA ASP A 54 -14.21 1.39 -7.39
C ASP A 54 -12.81 0.86 -7.72
N ASP A 55 -11.82 1.76 -7.79
CA ASP A 55 -10.40 1.44 -7.97
C ASP A 55 -9.69 1.16 -6.62
N ALA A 56 -10.39 1.32 -5.50
CA ALA A 56 -9.82 1.18 -4.19
C ALA A 56 -9.82 -0.27 -3.70
N LYS A 57 -8.85 -0.57 -2.84
CA LYS A 57 -8.87 -1.81 -2.07
C LYS A 57 -10.05 -1.77 -1.10
N TRP A 58 -10.92 -2.77 -1.20
CA TRP A 58 -12.02 -2.99 -0.27
C TRP A 58 -11.79 -4.24 0.59
N PHE A 59 -12.46 -4.29 1.73
CA PHE A 59 -12.45 -5.39 2.68
C PHE A 59 -13.91 -5.83 2.93
N GLY A 60 -14.12 -7.13 3.13
CA GLY A 60 -15.46 -7.68 3.38
C GLY A 60 -16.03 -7.37 4.77
N ASP A 61 -15.17 -6.95 5.70
CA ASP A 61 -15.53 -6.59 7.06
C ASP A 61 -14.60 -5.48 7.62
N SER A 62 -15.11 -4.75 8.62
CA SER A 62 -14.40 -3.62 9.23
C SER A 62 -13.14 -4.05 9.97
N GLN A 63 -13.15 -5.23 10.61
CA GLN A 63 -12.04 -5.69 11.44
C GLN A 63 -10.82 -6.00 10.59
N SER A 64 -11.01 -6.63 9.43
CA SER A 64 -9.97 -6.88 8.43
C SER A 64 -9.34 -5.58 7.91
N ALA A 65 -10.16 -4.56 7.64
CA ALA A 65 -9.66 -3.24 7.23
C ALA A 65 -8.83 -2.57 8.32
N HIS A 66 -9.30 -2.61 9.58
CA HIS A 66 -8.58 -2.06 10.73
C HIS A 66 -7.25 -2.77 10.96
N TYR A 67 -7.27 -4.11 10.93
CA TYR A 67 -6.07 -4.92 11.10
C TYR A 67 -5.02 -4.62 10.02
N TYR A 68 -5.47 -4.46 8.77
CA TYR A 68 -4.61 -4.06 7.66
C TYR A 68 -3.97 -2.68 7.90
N LEU A 69 -4.77 -1.69 8.29
CA LEU A 69 -4.29 -0.34 8.55
C LEU A 69 -3.30 -0.30 9.72
N ILE A 70 -3.59 -1.00 10.83
CA ILE A 70 -2.70 -1.06 12.01
C ILE A 70 -1.33 -1.63 11.63
N LYS A 71 -1.29 -2.72 10.84
CA LYS A 71 -0.03 -3.31 10.35
C LYS A 71 0.81 -2.34 9.53
N LYS A 72 0.18 -1.41 8.82
CA LYS A 72 0.85 -0.46 7.91
C LYS A 72 1.03 0.94 8.51
N ARG A 73 0.43 1.23 9.67
CA ARG A 73 0.42 2.55 10.34
C ARG A 73 1.82 3.11 10.66
N LYS A 74 2.83 2.24 10.80
CA LYS A 74 4.22 2.66 11.02
C LYS A 74 4.82 3.42 9.81
N LYS A 75 4.21 3.32 8.63
CA LYS A 75 4.66 4.03 7.42
C LYS A 75 3.96 5.39 7.32
N LYS A 76 4.75 6.46 7.12
CA LYS A 76 4.26 7.85 6.95
C LYS A 76 3.15 7.99 5.88
N PHE A 77 3.17 7.15 4.85
CA PHE A 77 2.12 7.09 3.83
C PHE A 77 0.70 6.93 4.42
N PHE A 78 0.54 6.09 5.45
CA PHE A 78 -0.74 5.76 6.10
C PHE A 78 -1.11 6.71 7.25
N GLU A 79 -0.29 7.71 7.54
CA GLU A 79 -0.59 8.69 8.58
C GLU A 79 -1.89 9.44 8.25
N GLY A 80 -2.79 9.53 9.22
CA GLY A 80 -4.11 10.15 9.04
C GLY A 80 -5.13 9.32 8.25
N ALA A 81 -4.79 8.10 7.83
CA ALA A 81 -5.75 7.20 7.21
C ALA A 81 -6.69 6.57 8.25
N LYS A 82 -7.92 6.27 7.84
CA LYS A 82 -8.98 5.67 8.66
C LYS A 82 -9.81 4.68 7.86
N VAL A 83 -10.46 3.75 8.54
CA VAL A 83 -11.43 2.85 7.92
C VAL A 83 -12.76 3.58 7.74
N VAL A 84 -13.41 3.41 6.58
CA VAL A 84 -14.73 3.98 6.22
C VAL A 84 -15.61 2.96 5.54
#